data_AF-A0A858BTI6-F1
#
_entry.id   AF-A0A858BTI6-F1
#
_cell.length_a   1.000
_cell.length_b   1.000
_cell.length_c   1.000
_cell.angle_alpha   90.00
_cell.angle_beta   90.00
_cell.angle_gamma   90.00
#
_symmetry.space_group_name_H-M   'P 1'
#
loop_
_entity.id
_entity.type
_entity.pdbx_description
1 polymer ?
#
loop_
_entity_poly.entity_id
_entity_poly.type
_entity_poly.pdbx_seq_one_letter_code
_entity_poly.pdbx_strand_id
1 'polypeptide(L)'
;MNDTEAIQRIKEFGLHHAIQDLPHSSRTVEAFEIAIQALQEKAARENPRPLTLEQLKERIGKPVWITDRHGKGGIWAIVVSQEEHQLVKSAYGTVRYFSDYGLHWLAYDHEPKEAANV
;
A
#
# COMPACT_ATOMS: atom_id res chain seq x y z
N MET A 1 -1.48 -20.48 3.98
CA MET A 1 -1.69 -19.60 5.14
C MET A 1 -1.43 -18.20 4.63
N ASN A 2 -2.47 -17.38 4.48
CA ASN A 2 -2.30 -16.02 3.98
C ASN A 2 -1.97 -15.06 5.14
N ASP A 3 -1.36 -13.92 4.83
CA ASP A 3 -0.90 -12.96 5.85
C ASP A 3 -2.08 -12.42 6.69
N THR A 4 -3.29 -12.39 6.13
CA THR A 4 -4.52 -11.98 6.83
C THR A 4 -4.92 -12.97 7.93
N GLU A 5 -4.84 -14.28 7.67
CA GLU A 5 -5.10 -15.34 8.65
C GLU A 5 -4.04 -15.35 9.77
N ALA A 6 -2.79 -15.06 9.44
CA ALA A 6 -1.72 -14.96 10.43
C ALA A 6 -1.95 -13.76 11.38
N ILE A 7 -2.33 -12.61 10.84
CA ILE A 7 -2.65 -11.41 11.63
C ILE A 7 -3.89 -11.65 12.50
N GLN A 8 -4.93 -12.30 11.97
CA GLN A 8 -6.14 -12.63 12.72
C GLN A 8 -5.81 -13.54 13.93
N ARG A 9 -4.99 -14.57 13.71
CA ARG A 9 -4.57 -15.49 14.78
C ARG A 9 -3.72 -14.83 15.85
N ILE A 10 -2.84 -13.90 15.47
CA ILE A 10 -2.04 -13.14 16.45
C ILE A 10 -2.94 -12.25 17.31
N LYS A 11 -3.96 -11.61 16.71
CA LYS A 11 -4.95 -10.83 17.45
C LYS A 11 -5.80 -11.68 18.38
N GLU A 12 -6.28 -12.84 17.91
CA GLU A 12 -7.04 -13.80 18.71
C GLU A 12 -6.19 -14.36 19.86
N PHE A 13 -4.93 -14.69 19.61
CA PHE A 13 -4.01 -15.16 20.64
C PHE A 13 -3.74 -14.07 21.70
N GLY A 14 -3.51 -12.82 21.26
CA GLY A 14 -3.36 -11.67 22.14
C GLY A 14 -4.62 -11.37 22.97
N LEU A 15 -5.81 -11.56 22.38
CA LEU A 15 -7.09 -11.42 23.07
C LEU A 15 -7.34 -12.56 24.08
N HIS A 16 -6.87 -13.77 23.79
CA HIS A 16 -7.02 -14.95 24.65
C HIS A 16 -5.99 -14.98 25.81
N HIS A 17 -4.91 -14.19 25.73
CA HIS A 17 -3.82 -14.16 26.73
C HIS A 17 -3.61 -12.81 27.42
N ALA A 18 -4.32 -11.74 27.05
CA ALA A 18 -4.51 -10.59 27.91
C ALA A 18 -5.77 -10.86 28.76
N ILE A 19 -5.67 -11.33 30.00
CA ILE A 19 -5.55 -10.41 31.15
C ILE A 19 -4.96 -11.12 32.41
N GLN A 20 -4.64 -12.43 32.41
CA GLN A 20 -4.31 -13.12 33.68
C GLN A 20 -2.96 -13.86 33.79
N ASP A 21 -2.30 -14.34 32.72
CA ASP A 21 -1.17 -15.30 32.92
C ASP A 21 0.12 -15.08 32.13
N LEU A 22 0.27 -14.03 31.31
CA LEU A 22 1.60 -13.69 30.77
C LEU A 22 2.32 -12.79 31.79
N PRO A 23 3.57 -13.09 32.21
CA PRO A 23 4.32 -12.15 33.03
C PRO A 23 4.46 -10.87 32.20
N HIS A 24 3.74 -9.83 32.61
CA HIS A 24 3.68 -8.51 31.97
C HIS A 24 5.02 -7.78 32.12
N SER A 25 6.12 -8.39 31.68
CA SER A 25 7.36 -7.67 31.50
C SER A 25 7.15 -6.77 30.28
N SER A 26 7.34 -5.46 30.46
CA SER A 26 7.22 -4.44 29.41
C SER A 26 7.88 -4.84 28.09
N ARG A 27 8.94 -5.66 28.15
CA ARG A 27 9.70 -6.18 26.99
C ARG A 27 8.91 -7.17 26.13
N THR A 28 8.00 -7.95 26.71
CA THR A 28 7.23 -8.94 25.96
C THR A 28 6.15 -8.27 25.12
N VAL A 29 5.50 -7.23 25.66
CA VAL A 29 4.51 -6.42 24.91
C VAL A 29 5.18 -5.65 23.78
N GLU A 30 6.32 -5.01 24.05
CA GLU A 30 7.11 -4.27 23.05
C GLU A 30 7.55 -5.18 21.88
N ALA A 31 8.01 -6.40 22.17
CA ALA A 31 8.39 -7.35 21.14
C ALA A 31 7.20 -7.75 20.24
N PHE A 32 6.00 -7.91 20.80
CA PHE A 32 4.79 -8.19 20.02
C PHE A 32 4.35 -6.99 19.18
N GLU A 33 4.42 -5.76 19.70
CA GLU A 33 4.11 -4.54 18.95
C GLU A 33 5.04 -4.37 17.74
N ILE A 34 6.35 -4.56 17.94
CA ILE A 34 7.34 -4.52 16.85
C ILE A 34 7.05 -5.59 15.79
N ALA A 35 6.74 -6.82 16.21
CA ALA A 35 6.41 -7.90 15.28
C ALA A 35 5.13 -7.60 14.48
N ILE A 36 4.10 -7.08 15.15
CA ILE A 36 2.85 -6.66 14.48
C ILE A 36 3.12 -5.55 13.48
N GLN A 37 3.91 -4.53 13.85
CA GLN A 37 4.25 -3.43 12.95
C GLN A 37 5.05 -3.91 11.74
N ALA A 38 6.05 -4.77 11.93
CA ALA A 38 6.83 -5.34 10.83
C ALA A 38 5.96 -6.16 9.86
N LEU A 39 4.99 -6.93 10.39
CA LEU A 39 4.04 -7.69 9.57
C LEU A 39 3.08 -6.78 8.81
N GLN A 40 2.60 -5.70 9.43
CA GLN A 40 1.75 -4.71 8.75
C GLN A 40 2.49 -3.98 7.64
N GLU A 41 3.75 -3.58 7.87
CA GLU A 41 4.59 -2.98 6.84
C GLU A 41 4.87 -3.93 5.69
N LYS A 42 5.14 -5.21 6.00
CA LYS A 42 5.31 -6.25 4.97
C LYS A 42 4.03 -6.39 4.13
N ALA A 43 2.87 -6.55 4.78
CA ALA A 43 1.59 -6.69 4.10
C ALA A 43 1.26 -5.46 3.22
N ALA A 44 1.54 -4.25 3.71
CA ALA A 44 1.33 -3.01 2.95
C ALA A 44 2.25 -2.89 1.73
N ARG A 45 3.48 -3.44 1.79
CA ARG A 45 4.40 -3.49 0.64
C ARG A 45 4.00 -4.53 -0.39
N GLU A 46 3.46 -5.67 0.05
CA GLU A 46 3.13 -6.78 -0.84
C GLU A 46 1.80 -6.57 -1.55
N ASN A 47 0.82 -5.98 -0.86
CA ASN A 47 -0.50 -5.63 -1.40
C ASN A 47 -0.82 -4.16 -1.10
N PRO A 48 -0.12 -3.22 -1.77
CA PRO A 48 -0.35 -1.80 -1.56
C PRO A 48 -1.76 -1.44 -2.01
N ARG A 49 -2.42 -0.57 -1.24
CA ARG A 49 -3.69 0.03 -1.69
C ARG A 49 -3.38 1.07 -2.77
N PRO A 50 -4.28 1.24 -3.75
CA PRO A 50 -4.17 2.37 -4.67
C PRO A 50 -4.16 3.67 -3.88
N LEU A 51 -3.32 4.62 -4.28
CA LEU A 51 -3.31 5.97 -3.74
C LEU A 51 -4.68 6.62 -3.98
N THR A 52 -5.13 7.50 -3.10
CA THR A 52 -6.23 8.41 -3.45
C THR A 52 -5.73 9.48 -4.41
N LEU A 53 -6.65 10.19 -5.08
CA LEU A 53 -6.28 11.28 -5.98
C LEU A 53 -5.54 12.39 -5.23
N GLU A 54 -5.93 12.65 -3.98
CA GLU A 54 -5.31 13.63 -3.08
C GLU A 54 -3.89 13.21 -2.73
N GLN A 55 -3.69 11.95 -2.33
CA GLN A 55 -2.36 11.41 -2.05
C GLN A 55 -1.46 11.47 -3.29
N LEU A 56 -2.02 11.19 -4.47
CA LEU A 56 -1.29 11.28 -5.73
C LEU A 56 -0.85 12.72 -6.05
N LYS A 57 -1.68 13.73 -5.75
CA LYS A 57 -1.33 15.16 -5.88
C LYS A 57 -0.16 15.54 -4.95
N GLU A 58 -0.03 14.92 -3.78
CA GLU A 58 1.11 15.14 -2.88
C GLU A 58 2.41 14.49 -3.35
N ARG A 59 2.35 13.65 -4.40
CA ARG A 59 3.50 12.95 -4.97
C ARG A 59 4.13 13.69 -6.16
N ILE A 60 3.82 14.98 -6.38
CA ILE A 60 4.46 15.78 -7.44
C ILE A 60 5.99 15.64 -7.37
N GLY A 61 6.61 15.31 -8.51
CA GLY A 61 8.04 15.10 -8.64
C GLY A 61 8.56 13.76 -8.10
N LYS A 62 7.71 12.93 -7.48
CA LYS A 62 8.06 11.61 -6.97
C LYS A 62 7.64 10.50 -7.95
N PRO A 63 8.37 9.37 -7.96
CA PRO A 63 7.97 8.19 -8.72
C PRO A 63 6.76 7.49 -8.09
N VAL A 64 5.86 7.04 -8.95
CA VAL A 64 4.70 6.21 -8.62
C VAL A 64 4.59 5.07 -9.62
N TRP A 65 4.12 3.92 -9.16
CA TRP A 65 3.80 2.80 -10.04
C TRP A 65 2.38 2.96 -10.58
N ILE A 66 2.22 2.97 -11.90
CA ILE A 66 0.91 3.11 -12.54
C ILE A 66 0.53 1.84 -13.28
N THR A 67 -0.75 1.52 -13.26
CA THR A 67 -1.32 0.33 -13.91
C THR A 67 -2.70 0.64 -14.48
N ASP A 68 -3.26 -0.26 -15.27
CA ASP A 68 -4.66 -0.16 -15.69
C ASP A 68 -5.62 -0.36 -14.50
N ARG A 69 -6.92 -0.10 -14.68
CA ARG A 69 -7.91 -0.27 -13.61
C ARG A 69 -7.99 -1.70 -13.05
N HIS A 70 -7.47 -2.69 -13.77
CA HIS A 70 -7.52 -4.10 -13.42
C HIS A 70 -6.23 -4.58 -12.75
N GLY A 71 -5.27 -3.67 -12.50
CA GLY A 71 -4.00 -3.98 -11.89
C GLY A 71 -3.10 -4.87 -12.76
N LYS A 72 -3.31 -4.91 -14.07
CA LYS A 72 -2.52 -5.75 -14.99
C LYS A 72 -1.32 -4.99 -15.54
N GLY A 73 -0.13 -5.51 -15.24
CA GLY A 73 1.13 -4.88 -15.60
C GLY A 73 1.29 -3.52 -14.94
N GLY A 74 2.30 -2.77 -15.35
CA GLY A 74 2.47 -1.41 -14.88
C GLY A 74 3.82 -0.83 -15.27
N ILE A 75 4.00 0.44 -14.93
CA ILE A 75 5.21 1.16 -15.24
C ILE A 75 5.46 2.25 -14.20
N TRP A 76 6.73 2.52 -13.93
CA TRP A 76 7.11 3.69 -13.14
C TRP A 76 6.88 4.98 -13.92
N ALA A 77 6.21 5.93 -13.27
CA ALA A 77 5.94 7.25 -13.82
C ALA A 77 6.19 8.34 -12.76
N ILE A 78 6.47 9.56 -13.20
CA ILE A 78 6.61 10.73 -12.33
C ILE A 78 5.30 11.51 -12.37
N VAL A 79 4.83 11.95 -11.20
CA VAL A 79 3.71 12.89 -11.11
C VAL A 79 4.18 14.28 -11.52
N VAL A 80 3.52 14.86 -12.52
CA VAL A 80 3.82 16.19 -13.05
C VAL A 80 2.62 17.09 -12.82
N SER A 81 2.89 18.26 -12.23
CA SER A 81 1.93 19.36 -12.13
C SER A 81 2.46 20.50 -12.99
N GLN A 82 1.94 20.64 -14.21
CA GLN A 82 2.13 21.87 -15.00
C GLN A 82 0.79 22.60 -15.09
N GLU A 83 0.87 23.92 -15.22
CA GLU A 83 -0.18 24.92 -14.94
C GLU A 83 -1.57 24.63 -15.52
N GLU A 84 -1.69 23.81 -16.57
CA GLU A 84 -2.97 23.46 -17.18
C GLU A 84 -3.40 21.99 -17.03
N HIS A 85 -2.49 21.06 -16.69
CA HIS A 85 -2.84 19.63 -16.60
C HIS A 85 -2.06 18.89 -15.50
N GLN A 86 -2.81 18.22 -14.60
CA GLN A 86 -2.25 17.26 -13.66
C GLN A 86 -2.23 15.86 -14.29
N LEU A 87 -1.03 15.31 -14.40
CA LEU A 87 -0.81 14.03 -15.08
C LEU A 87 0.37 13.26 -14.47
N VAL A 88 0.51 12.01 -14.87
CA VAL A 88 1.73 11.22 -14.67
C VAL A 88 2.38 10.94 -16.02
N LYS A 89 3.71 10.96 -16.06
CA LYS A 89 4.50 10.65 -17.26
C LYS A 89 5.58 9.62 -16.97
N SER A 90 5.63 8.56 -17.75
CA SER A 90 6.72 7.58 -17.71
C SER A 90 7.88 7.97 -18.64
N ALA A 91 9.06 7.41 -18.38
CA ALA A 91 10.22 7.57 -19.26
C ALA A 91 9.98 7.02 -20.69
N TYR A 92 9.03 6.11 -20.85
CA TYR A 92 8.69 5.45 -22.12
C TYR A 92 7.58 6.17 -22.90
N GLY A 93 7.18 7.37 -22.46
CA GLY A 93 6.19 8.19 -23.15
C GLY A 93 4.73 7.96 -22.75
N THR A 94 4.43 6.97 -21.89
CA THR A 94 3.08 6.81 -21.31
C THR A 94 2.68 8.03 -20.50
N VAL A 95 1.50 8.59 -20.79
CA VAL A 95 0.87 9.70 -20.07
C VAL A 95 -0.50 9.26 -19.56
N ARG A 96 -0.84 9.60 -18.31
CA ARG A 96 -2.20 9.43 -17.76
C ARG A 96 -2.64 10.71 -17.06
N TYR A 97 -3.88 11.12 -17.32
CA TYR A 97 -4.47 12.32 -16.74
C TYR A 97 -5.21 12.01 -15.46
N PHE A 98 -5.19 12.97 -14.53
CA PHE A 98 -5.90 12.85 -13.24
C PHE A 98 -7.42 12.81 -13.42
N SER A 99 -7.96 13.34 -14.53
CA SER A 99 -9.38 13.27 -14.89
C SER A 99 -9.91 11.83 -14.98
N ASP A 100 -9.04 10.89 -15.34
CA ASP A 100 -9.39 9.50 -15.63
C ASP A 100 -8.99 8.55 -14.49
N TYR A 101 -8.50 9.13 -13.38
CA TYR A 101 -8.00 8.38 -12.23
C TYR A 101 -9.11 7.55 -11.58
N GLY A 102 -8.83 6.28 -11.28
CA GLY A 102 -9.82 5.35 -10.73
C GLY A 102 -10.81 4.78 -11.75
N LEU A 103 -10.98 5.42 -12.92
CA LEU A 103 -11.84 4.91 -14.00
C LEU A 103 -11.09 3.95 -14.93
N HIS A 104 -9.88 4.35 -15.34
CA HIS A 104 -9.09 3.63 -16.35
C HIS A 104 -7.71 3.19 -15.85
N TRP A 105 -7.22 3.79 -14.76
CA TRP A 105 -5.89 3.53 -14.24
C TRP A 105 -5.82 3.80 -12.74
N LEU A 106 -4.85 3.15 -12.10
CA LEU A 106 -4.56 3.26 -10.67
C LEU A 106 -3.08 3.57 -10.45
N ALA A 107 -2.75 4.17 -9.31
CA ALA A 107 -1.37 4.48 -8.92
C ALA A 107 -1.07 3.94 -7.52
N TYR A 108 0.17 3.51 -7.31
CA TYR A 108 0.65 2.92 -6.06
C TYR A 108 2.05 3.47 -5.75
N ASP A 109 2.42 3.49 -4.46
CA ASP A 109 3.80 3.83 -4.06
C ASP A 109 4.80 2.72 -4.51
N HIS A 110 4.33 1.47 -4.68
CA HIS A 110 5.12 0.32 -5.11
C HIS A 110 4.34 -0.58 -6.07
N GLU A 111 5.05 -1.38 -6.88
CA GLU A 111 4.44 -2.43 -7.70
C GLU A 111 3.73 -3.47 -6.81
N PRO A 112 2.42 -3.72 -6.99
CA PRO A 112 1.71 -4.77 -6.27
C PRO A 112 2.24 -6.15 -6.68
N LYS A 113 2.49 -7.05 -5.70
CA LYS A 113 2.94 -8.42 -6.01
C LYS A 113 1.81 -9.34 -6.45
N GLU A 114 0.58 -9.05 -6.04
CA GLU A 114 -0.62 -9.73 -6.51
C GLU A 114 -1.49 -8.74 -7.30
N ALA A 115 -2.13 -9.21 -8.37
CA ALA A 115 -3.09 -8.40 -9.10
C ALA A 115 -4.17 -7.93 -8.12
N ALA A 116 -4.48 -6.63 -8.11
CA ALA A 116 -5.53 -6.08 -7.29
C ALA A 116 -6.85 -6.80 -7.65
N ASN A 117 -7.28 -7.75 -6.82
CA ASN A 117 -8.60 -8.34 -6.90
C ASN A 117 -9.59 -7.24 -6.48
N VAL A 118 -10.02 -6.44 -7.45
CA VAL A 118 -11.09 -5.44 -7.31
C VAL A 118 -12.44 -6.12 -7.39
#